data_AF-A0A182ETT5-F1
#
_entry.id   AF-A0A182ETT5-F1
#
_cell.length_a   1.000
_cell.length_b   1.000
_cell.length_c   1.000
_cell.angle_alpha   90.00
_cell.angle_beta   90.00
_cell.angle_gamma   90.00
#
_symmetry.space_group_name_H-M   'P 1'
#
loop_
_entity.id
_entity.type
_entity.pdbx_description
1 polymer ?
#
loop_
_entity_poly.entity_id
_entity_poly.type
_entity_poly.pdbx_seq_one_letter_code
_entity_poly.pdbx_strand_id
1 'polypeptide(L)'
;MNEWIYLTYKLAYNLGKESIISAISHVGDWEIGDRCQIGGRIGNIVYIGPARFAPGEWIGIVLDQPLGKNDGSVDGHRYFSCEPNHGLFCKASKLERVESPSPSTEVSQNNPFCKEYGVEIGDRVIVSGGKCGRLRFLGKTDFKDGVWAGVELDQPVGKNDGSVQGKRYFTCKAPYGLFAAASKVIRAPDQTSAKFKVCGSNCIFCF
;
A
#
# COMPACT_ATOMS: atom_id res chain seq x y z
N MET A 1 -3.48 -8.26 -33.70
CA MET A 1 -3.61 -8.07 -32.24
C MET A 1 -4.67 -9.06 -31.77
N ASN A 2 -4.29 -9.99 -30.90
CA ASN A 2 -4.45 -11.42 -31.21
C ASN A 2 -5.70 -12.03 -30.53
N GLU A 3 -6.53 -12.74 -31.30
CA GLU A 3 -7.77 -13.41 -30.84
C GLU A 3 -7.54 -14.36 -29.64
N TRP A 4 -6.35 -14.97 -29.59
CA TRP A 4 -5.87 -15.81 -28.50
C TRP A 4 -5.75 -15.09 -27.16
N ILE A 5 -5.41 -13.80 -27.16
CA ILE A 5 -5.30 -12.99 -25.94
C ILE A 5 -6.71 -12.77 -25.35
N TYR A 6 -7.68 -12.43 -26.20
CA TYR A 6 -9.07 -12.23 -25.79
C TYR A 6 -9.72 -13.50 -25.21
N LEU A 7 -9.46 -14.66 -25.85
CA LEU A 7 -9.93 -15.96 -25.35
C LEU A 7 -9.31 -16.31 -23.98
N THR A 8 -8.03 -16.01 -23.78
CA THR A 8 -7.34 -16.24 -22.50
C THR A 8 -7.90 -15.35 -21.39
N TYR A 9 -8.17 -14.07 -21.68
CA TYR A 9 -8.86 -13.17 -20.75
C TYR A 9 -10.27 -13.66 -20.40
N LYS A 10 -11.04 -14.09 -21.40
CA LYS A 10 -12.41 -14.59 -21.20
C LYS A 10 -12.44 -15.87 -20.33
N LEU A 11 -11.46 -16.76 -20.51
CA LEU A 11 -11.30 -17.95 -19.68
C LEU A 11 -10.86 -17.59 -18.25
N ALA A 12 -9.89 -16.69 -18.07
CA ALA A 12 -9.43 -16.27 -16.75
C ALA A 12 -10.53 -15.54 -15.94
N TYR A 13 -11.30 -14.68 -16.61
CA TYR A 13 -12.45 -13.98 -16.03
C TYR A 13 -13.56 -14.95 -15.61
N ASN A 14 -13.90 -15.91 -16.47
CA ASN A 14 -14.90 -16.94 -16.14
C ASN A 14 -14.45 -17.92 -15.04
N LEU A 15 -13.13 -18.04 -14.81
CA LEU A 15 -12.56 -18.86 -13.75
C LEU A 15 -12.32 -18.09 -12.44
N GLY A 16 -12.62 -16.78 -12.38
CA GLY A 16 -12.46 -15.97 -11.17
C GLY A 16 -11.01 -15.83 -10.68
N LYS A 17 -10.01 -16.03 -11.55
CA LYS A 17 -8.59 -15.99 -11.16
C LYS A 17 -7.99 -14.61 -11.42
N GLU A 18 -8.14 -13.70 -10.47
CA GLU A 18 -7.58 -12.33 -10.54
C GLU A 18 -6.05 -12.33 -10.81
N SER A 19 -5.33 -13.31 -10.26
CA SER A 19 -3.88 -13.47 -10.45
C SER A 19 -3.46 -13.76 -11.90
N ILE A 20 -4.33 -14.36 -12.73
CA ILE A 20 -4.00 -14.66 -14.14
C ILE A 20 -4.22 -13.42 -15.01
N ILE A 21 -5.21 -12.60 -14.70
CA ILE A 21 -5.50 -11.36 -15.43
C ILE A 21 -4.33 -10.38 -15.23
N SER A 22 -3.83 -10.23 -14.00
CA SER A 22 -2.66 -9.41 -13.70
C SER A 22 -1.36 -9.90 -14.36
N ALA A 23 -1.21 -11.20 -14.61
CA ALA A 23 0.01 -11.77 -15.17
C ALA A 23 0.12 -11.63 -16.70
N ILE A 24 -0.99 -11.33 -17.40
CA ILE A 24 -1.05 -11.32 -18.88
C ILE A 24 -1.27 -9.90 -19.43
N SER A 25 -1.79 -8.96 -18.63
CA SER A 25 -1.92 -7.55 -19.02
C SER A 25 -0.60 -6.80 -18.83
N HIS A 26 0.00 -6.28 -19.90
CA HIS A 26 1.20 -5.44 -19.81
C HIS A 26 0.80 -3.98 -20.00
N VAL A 27 0.16 -3.41 -18.97
CA VAL A 27 -0.29 -2.00 -18.96
C VAL A 27 0.67 -1.18 -18.10
N GLY A 28 1.92 -1.03 -18.58
CA GLY A 28 3.03 -0.51 -17.75
C GLY A 28 3.38 -1.45 -16.59
N ASP A 29 4.32 -1.05 -15.73
CA ASP A 29 4.74 -1.84 -14.55
C ASP A 29 3.74 -1.76 -13.38
N TRP A 30 2.44 -1.57 -13.67
CA TRP A 30 1.40 -1.39 -12.66
C TRP A 30 0.77 -2.72 -12.26
N GLU A 31 0.56 -2.91 -10.96
CA GLU A 31 -0.12 -4.09 -10.42
C GLU A 31 -1.46 -3.74 -9.76
N ILE A 32 -2.37 -4.71 -9.70
CA ILE A 32 -3.58 -4.58 -8.86
C ILE A 32 -3.15 -4.40 -7.40
N GLY A 33 -3.71 -3.38 -6.75
CA GLY A 33 -3.36 -2.95 -5.40
C GLY A 33 -2.34 -1.81 -5.36
N ASP A 34 -1.71 -1.45 -6.48
CA ASP A 34 -0.79 -0.30 -6.51
C ASP A 34 -1.51 1.02 -6.25
N ARG A 35 -0.80 1.92 -5.58
CA ARG A 35 -1.22 3.31 -5.38
C ARG A 35 -0.79 4.15 -6.58
N CYS A 36 -1.74 4.86 -7.16
CA CYS A 36 -1.51 5.77 -8.28
C CYS A 36 -2.21 7.11 -8.03
N GLN A 37 -1.72 8.17 -8.70
CA GLN A 37 -2.41 9.45 -8.77
C GLN A 37 -2.70 9.86 -10.22
N ILE A 38 -3.78 10.61 -10.41
CA ILE A 38 -4.18 11.18 -11.69
C ILE A 38 -4.78 12.57 -11.50
N GLY A 39 -4.00 13.59 -11.83
CA GLY A 39 -4.37 15.00 -11.63
C GLY A 39 -4.66 15.30 -10.15
N GLY A 40 -3.76 14.88 -9.25
CA GLY A 40 -3.88 15.07 -7.80
C GLY A 40 -4.90 14.16 -7.09
N ARG A 41 -5.67 13.35 -7.83
CA ARG A 41 -6.60 12.37 -7.24
C ARG A 41 -5.88 11.06 -7.02
N ILE A 42 -5.85 10.61 -5.77
CA ILE A 42 -5.12 9.41 -5.37
C ILE A 42 -6.10 8.26 -5.18
N GLY A 43 -5.69 7.05 -5.59
CA GLY A 43 -6.49 5.84 -5.40
C GLY A 43 -5.67 4.56 -5.51
N ASN A 44 -6.38 3.45 -5.36
CA ASN A 44 -5.85 2.10 -5.55
C ASN A 44 -6.25 1.57 -6.91
N ILE A 45 -5.30 0.96 -7.63
CA ILE A 45 -5.61 0.18 -8.82
C ILE A 45 -6.36 -1.08 -8.39
N VAL A 46 -7.56 -1.28 -8.93
CA VAL A 46 -8.41 -2.45 -8.63
C VAL A 46 -8.76 -3.25 -9.88
N TYR A 47 -8.40 -2.74 -11.05
CA TYR A 47 -8.70 -3.37 -12.31
C TYR A 47 -7.64 -3.01 -13.34
N ILE A 48 -7.13 -4.01 -14.06
CA ILE A 48 -6.27 -3.83 -15.23
C ILE A 48 -6.80 -4.78 -16.30
N GLY A 49 -7.22 -4.24 -17.45
CA GLY A 49 -7.71 -5.08 -18.54
C GLY A 49 -8.61 -4.37 -19.56
N PRO A 50 -9.21 -5.14 -20.48
CA PRO A 50 -10.05 -4.59 -21.55
C PRO A 50 -11.41 -4.09 -21.07
N ALA A 51 -11.86 -2.93 -21.54
CA ALA A 51 -13.19 -2.39 -21.20
C ALA A 51 -14.14 -2.36 -22.39
N ARG A 52 -15.43 -2.65 -22.15
CA ARG A 52 -16.47 -2.67 -23.21
C ARG A 52 -16.75 -1.29 -23.81
N PHE A 53 -16.58 -0.23 -23.01
CA PHE A 53 -16.92 1.13 -23.42
C PHE A 53 -15.90 1.73 -24.39
N ALA A 54 -14.68 1.18 -24.49
CA ALA A 54 -13.67 1.68 -25.42
C ALA A 54 -12.51 0.68 -25.63
N PRO A 55 -11.94 0.59 -26.85
CA PRO A 55 -10.82 -0.31 -27.15
C PRO A 55 -9.55 -0.15 -26.29
N GLY A 56 -8.79 -1.23 -26.24
CA GLY A 56 -7.52 -1.34 -25.52
C GLY A 56 -7.69 -1.60 -24.03
N GLU A 57 -6.57 -1.64 -23.32
CA GLU A 57 -6.57 -1.89 -21.87
C GLU A 57 -6.79 -0.60 -21.08
N TRP A 58 -7.41 -0.76 -19.91
CA TRP A 58 -7.84 0.28 -19.00
C TRP A 58 -7.45 -0.09 -17.59
N ILE A 59 -7.09 0.94 -16.83
CA ILE A 59 -6.91 0.83 -15.39
C ILE A 59 -8.16 1.38 -14.72
N GLY A 60 -8.77 0.56 -13.86
CA GLY A 60 -9.82 0.97 -12.94
C GLY A 60 -9.22 1.26 -11.57
N ILE A 61 -9.57 2.42 -11.03
CA ILE A 61 -9.06 2.97 -9.78
C ILE A 61 -10.23 3.18 -8.83
N VAL A 62 -10.07 2.77 -7.58
CA VAL A 62 -10.90 3.27 -6.47
C VAL A 62 -10.16 4.44 -5.84
N LEU A 63 -10.69 5.65 -6.06
CA LEU A 63 -10.15 6.87 -5.48
C LEU A 63 -10.44 6.92 -3.97
N ASP A 64 -9.54 7.57 -3.22
CA ASP A 64 -9.71 7.76 -1.78
C ASP A 64 -10.89 8.69 -1.45
N GLN A 65 -11.14 9.66 -2.31
CA GLN A 65 -12.21 10.65 -2.17
C GLN A 65 -13.26 10.46 -3.27
N PRO A 66 -14.51 10.92 -3.08
CA PRO A 66 -15.60 10.80 -4.05
C PRO A 66 -15.43 11.78 -5.24
N LEU A 67 -14.27 11.73 -5.90
CA LEU A 67 -13.83 12.57 -7.04
C LEU A 67 -13.72 11.77 -8.35
N GLY A 68 -14.32 10.59 -8.35
CA GLY A 68 -14.45 9.66 -9.45
C GLY A 68 -15.69 9.96 -10.28
N LYS A 69 -15.98 9.07 -11.21
CA LYS A 69 -17.05 9.22 -12.21
C LYS A 69 -18.10 8.12 -12.12
N ASN A 70 -17.81 7.04 -11.41
CA ASN A 70 -18.65 5.85 -11.34
C ASN A 70 -18.44 5.12 -10.00
N ASP A 71 -19.09 3.97 -9.86
CA ASP A 71 -19.03 3.06 -8.71
C ASP A 71 -18.34 1.72 -9.06
N GLY A 72 -17.57 1.72 -10.15
CA GLY A 72 -16.97 0.53 -10.77
C GLY A 72 -17.79 -0.11 -11.89
N SER A 73 -18.93 0.49 -12.26
CA SER A 73 -19.72 0.12 -13.44
C SER A 73 -19.76 1.22 -14.52
N VAL A 74 -19.84 0.82 -15.78
CA VAL A 74 -20.06 1.71 -16.94
C VAL A 74 -21.06 1.04 -17.88
N ASP A 75 -22.11 1.77 -18.26
CA ASP A 75 -23.21 1.29 -19.12
C ASP A 75 -23.82 -0.05 -18.66
N GLY A 76 -24.01 -0.20 -17.35
CA GLY A 76 -24.59 -1.41 -16.74
C GLY A 76 -23.65 -2.60 -16.65
N HIS A 77 -22.41 -2.51 -17.17
CA HIS A 77 -21.40 -3.55 -17.00
C HIS A 77 -20.48 -3.24 -15.81
N ARG A 78 -20.37 -4.19 -14.87
CA ARG A 78 -19.56 -4.07 -13.67
C ARG A 78 -18.16 -4.65 -13.87
N TYR A 79 -17.15 -3.86 -13.53
CA TYR A 79 -15.73 -4.25 -13.60
C TYR A 79 -15.14 -4.42 -12.19
N PHE A 80 -15.52 -3.54 -11.27
CA PHE A 80 -15.17 -3.58 -9.86
C PHE A 80 -16.31 -2.96 -9.03
N SER A 81 -16.19 -2.94 -7.71
CA SER A 81 -17.19 -2.31 -6.83
C SER A 81 -16.53 -1.33 -5.87
N CYS A 82 -17.12 -0.15 -5.73
CA CYS A 82 -16.75 0.86 -4.74
C CYS A 82 -17.95 1.75 -4.41
N GLU A 83 -17.76 2.70 -3.49
CA GLU A 83 -18.78 3.72 -3.19
C GLU A 83 -19.07 4.62 -4.41
N PRO A 84 -20.26 5.22 -4.50
CA PRO A 84 -20.60 6.15 -5.57
C PRO A 84 -19.59 7.27 -5.69
N ASN A 85 -19.18 7.59 -6.93
CA ASN A 85 -18.16 8.60 -7.24
C ASN A 85 -16.74 8.25 -6.76
N HIS A 86 -16.42 7.01 -6.41
CA HIS A 86 -15.02 6.62 -6.14
C HIS A 86 -14.34 5.98 -7.35
N GLY A 87 -15.10 5.38 -8.27
CA GLY A 87 -14.57 4.66 -9.41
C GLY A 87 -14.10 5.60 -10.52
N LEU A 88 -12.92 5.32 -11.06
CA LEU A 88 -12.36 6.03 -12.21
C LEU A 88 -11.65 5.04 -13.16
N PHE A 89 -11.92 5.16 -14.46
CA PHE A 89 -11.16 4.47 -15.49
C PHE A 89 -10.21 5.42 -16.21
N CYS A 90 -8.96 5.01 -16.44
CA CYS A 90 -8.01 5.76 -17.24
C CYS A 90 -7.03 4.85 -18.00
N LYS A 91 -6.19 5.46 -18.84
CA LYS A 91 -5.03 4.80 -19.45
C LYS A 91 -3.82 4.91 -18.50
N ALA A 92 -2.95 3.90 -18.48
CA ALA A 92 -1.73 3.92 -17.66
C ALA A 92 -0.84 5.13 -17.90
N SER A 93 -0.78 5.64 -19.14
CA SER A 93 0.00 6.83 -19.47
C SER A 93 -0.47 8.11 -18.77
N LYS A 94 -1.63 8.09 -18.11
CA LYS A 94 -2.15 9.20 -17.29
C LYS A 94 -1.92 9.01 -15.80
N LEU A 95 -1.31 7.89 -15.39
CA LEU A 95 -1.03 7.60 -14.01
C LEU A 95 0.39 8.02 -13.66
N GLU A 96 0.51 8.58 -12.47
CA GLU A 96 1.78 8.84 -11.82
C GLU A 96 1.86 7.96 -10.57
N ARG A 97 3.06 7.46 -10.26
CA ARG A 97 3.32 6.79 -8.99
C ARG A 97 3.01 7.80 -7.88
N VAL A 98 2.26 7.34 -6.88
CA VAL A 98 2.20 8.06 -5.62
C VAL A 98 3.58 7.89 -5.02
N GLU A 99 4.42 8.92 -5.11
CA GLU A 99 5.54 9.00 -4.21
C GLU A 99 4.94 8.78 -2.82
N SER A 100 5.38 7.73 -2.11
CA SER A 100 5.20 7.78 -0.67
C SER A 100 5.66 9.17 -0.26
N PRO A 101 5.00 9.87 0.67
CA PRO A 101 5.76 10.83 1.43
C PRO A 101 6.90 10.02 2.06
N SER A 102 8.03 9.90 1.34
CA SER A 102 9.33 10.07 1.93
C SER A 102 9.09 11.28 2.77
N PRO A 103 9.18 11.17 4.11
CA PRO A 103 9.22 12.39 4.88
C PRO A 103 10.25 13.23 4.14
N SER A 104 9.84 14.38 3.58
CA SER A 104 10.83 15.36 3.19
C SER A 104 11.74 15.42 4.40
N THR A 105 13.04 15.26 4.19
CA THR A 105 14.02 15.13 5.26
C THR A 105 13.83 16.20 6.34
N GLU A 106 13.16 17.30 5.98
CA GLU A 106 12.63 18.38 6.82
C GLU A 106 11.59 18.00 7.90
N VAL A 107 10.64 17.07 7.67
CA VAL A 107 9.68 16.63 8.72
C VAL A 107 10.31 15.63 9.69
N SER A 108 11.30 14.85 9.22
CA SER A 108 12.01 13.87 10.07
C SER A 108 12.93 14.53 11.10
N GLN A 109 13.57 15.65 10.76
CA GLN A 109 14.65 16.20 11.58
C GLN A 109 14.18 16.98 12.83
N ASN A 110 12.90 17.36 12.92
CA ASN A 110 12.37 18.15 14.03
C ASN A 110 11.08 17.61 14.65
N ASN A 111 10.69 16.36 14.40
CA ASN A 111 9.51 15.79 15.05
C ASN A 111 9.79 15.62 16.57
N PRO A 112 9.10 16.37 17.45
CA PRO A 112 9.37 16.34 18.90
C PRO A 112 9.11 14.96 19.51
N PHE A 113 8.22 14.16 18.90
CA PHE A 113 7.90 12.82 19.36
C PHE A 113 9.06 11.85 19.14
N CYS A 114 9.96 12.08 18.17
CA CYS A 114 11.09 11.17 17.95
C CYS A 114 12.00 11.10 19.19
N LYS A 115 12.27 12.24 19.82
CA LYS A 115 13.06 12.31 21.06
C LYS A 115 12.31 11.72 22.26
N GLU A 116 11.02 11.97 22.37
CA GLU A 116 10.17 11.46 23.46
C GLU A 116 10.09 9.92 23.46
N TYR A 117 9.95 9.31 22.28
CA TYR A 117 9.76 7.86 22.13
C TYR A 117 11.02 7.10 21.71
N GLY A 118 12.14 7.79 21.48
CA GLY A 118 13.43 7.16 21.15
C GLY A 118 13.45 6.40 19.80
N VAL A 119 12.64 6.85 18.84
CA VAL A 119 12.53 6.25 17.49
C VAL A 119 12.46 7.34 16.43
N GLU A 120 13.04 7.08 15.26
CA GLU A 120 13.03 8.00 14.12
C GLU A 120 12.26 7.41 12.93
N ILE A 121 11.66 8.28 12.11
CA ILE A 121 11.01 7.82 10.88
C ILE A 121 12.06 7.15 9.99
N GLY A 122 11.76 5.95 9.53
CA GLY A 122 12.68 5.10 8.77
C GLY A 122 13.35 4.01 9.60
N ASP A 123 13.35 4.12 10.93
CA ASP A 123 13.87 3.08 11.82
C ASP A 123 13.14 1.75 11.62
N ARG A 124 13.89 0.66 11.80
CA ARG A 124 13.28 -0.65 12.02
C ARG A 124 12.71 -0.68 13.42
N VAL A 125 11.47 -1.16 13.53
CA VAL A 125 10.76 -1.20 14.80
C VAL A 125 10.04 -2.52 14.97
N ILE A 126 9.86 -2.90 16.23
CA ILE A 126 9.04 -4.03 16.67
C ILE A 126 7.84 -3.45 17.40
N VAL A 127 6.65 -3.92 17.06
CA VAL A 127 5.41 -3.59 17.76
C VAL A 127 4.88 -4.80 18.53
N SER A 128 3.86 -4.59 19.36
CA SER A 128 3.24 -5.65 20.17
C SER A 128 2.92 -6.92 19.35
N GLY A 129 3.23 -8.08 19.93
CA GLY A 129 3.08 -9.38 19.27
C GLY A 129 4.25 -9.75 18.35
N GLY A 130 5.39 -9.06 18.45
CA GLY A 130 6.62 -9.42 17.74
C GLY A 130 6.62 -9.06 16.25
N LYS A 131 5.70 -8.20 15.80
CA LYS A 131 5.62 -7.79 14.40
C LYS A 131 6.69 -6.76 14.10
N CYS A 132 7.51 -7.03 13.10
CA CYS A 132 8.59 -6.15 12.65
C CYS A 132 8.16 -5.33 11.43
N GLY A 133 8.69 -4.12 11.32
CA GLY A 133 8.47 -3.24 10.18
C GLY A 133 9.36 -2.01 10.21
N ARG A 134 9.02 -1.04 9.36
CA ARG A 134 9.65 0.27 9.28
C ARG A 134 8.70 1.35 9.80
N LEU A 135 9.19 2.24 10.65
CA LEU A 135 8.42 3.39 11.11
C LEU A 135 8.23 4.37 9.94
N ARG A 136 6.97 4.72 9.64
CA ARG A 136 6.60 5.62 8.53
C ARG A 136 5.90 6.89 9.01
N PHE A 137 5.29 6.86 10.18
CA PHE A 137 4.60 7.99 10.79
C PHE A 137 4.78 7.96 12.31
N LEU A 138 4.93 9.12 12.94
CA LEU A 138 4.93 9.27 14.39
C LEU A 138 4.29 10.61 14.77
N GLY A 139 3.11 10.60 15.39
CA GLY A 139 2.43 11.84 15.73
C GLY A 139 0.98 11.65 16.16
N LYS A 140 0.24 12.77 16.26
CA LYS A 140 -1.19 12.77 16.57
C LYS A 140 -2.02 12.25 15.41
N THR A 141 -3.14 11.61 15.73
CA THR A 141 -4.08 11.07 14.75
C THR A 141 -5.48 11.61 14.97
N ASP A 142 -6.34 11.51 13.96
CA ASP A 142 -7.71 12.02 13.97
C ASP A 142 -8.67 10.93 14.45
N PHE A 143 -8.30 9.67 14.26
CA PHE A 143 -9.12 8.53 14.66
C PHE A 143 -9.03 8.21 16.16
N LYS A 144 -7.99 8.68 16.86
CA LYS A 144 -7.82 8.49 18.30
C LYS A 144 -6.79 9.47 18.89
N ASP A 145 -7.04 9.89 20.12
CA ASP A 145 -6.11 10.71 20.90
C ASP A 145 -4.79 9.97 21.24
N GLY A 146 -3.76 10.76 21.57
CA GLY A 146 -2.42 10.29 21.88
C GLY A 146 -1.46 10.31 20.69
N VAL A 147 -0.23 9.88 20.93
CA VAL A 147 0.81 9.75 19.89
C VAL A 147 0.79 8.33 19.34
N TRP A 148 0.70 8.22 18.03
CA TRP A 148 0.61 6.97 17.30
C TRP A 148 1.77 6.83 16.34
N ALA A 149 2.26 5.60 16.25
CA ALA A 149 3.23 5.17 15.26
C ALA A 149 2.49 4.46 14.12
N GLY A 150 2.69 4.93 12.90
CA GLY A 150 2.32 4.24 11.68
C GLY A 150 3.51 3.43 11.18
N VAL A 151 3.33 2.11 11.11
CA VAL A 151 4.38 1.15 10.76
C VAL A 151 3.97 0.42 9.49
N GLU A 152 4.88 0.41 8.51
CA GLU A 152 4.81 -0.51 7.38
C GLU A 152 5.48 -1.81 7.81
N LEU A 153 4.67 -2.86 8.00
CA LEU A 153 5.16 -4.16 8.46
C LEU A 153 5.94 -4.87 7.36
N ASP A 154 6.81 -5.81 7.74
CA ASP A 154 7.54 -6.63 6.75
C ASP A 154 6.62 -7.69 6.09
N GLN A 155 5.52 -8.04 6.75
CA GLN A 155 4.57 -9.07 6.34
C GLN A 155 3.15 -8.50 6.21
N PRO A 156 2.26 -9.09 5.38
CA PRO A 156 0.87 -8.66 5.17
C PRO A 156 -0.05 -9.04 6.36
N VAL A 157 0.36 -8.68 7.59
CA VAL A 157 -0.36 -8.97 8.85
C VAL A 157 -0.78 -7.69 9.58
N GLY A 158 -0.80 -6.58 8.85
CA GLY A 158 -1.33 -5.29 9.26
C GLY A 158 -2.84 -5.22 9.09
N LYS A 159 -3.36 -4.00 9.07
CA LYS A 159 -4.79 -3.71 9.04
C LYS A 159 -5.19 -2.69 7.98
N ASN A 160 -4.23 -1.97 7.40
CA ASN A 160 -4.48 -0.88 6.48
C ASN A 160 -3.32 -0.74 5.49
N ASP A 161 -3.41 0.30 4.67
CA ASP A 161 -2.43 0.72 3.64
C ASP A 161 -1.75 2.05 4.03
N GLY A 162 -1.79 2.41 5.32
CA GLY A 162 -1.33 3.68 5.88
C GLY A 162 -2.38 4.80 5.90
N SER A 163 -3.63 4.50 5.56
CA SER A 163 -4.79 5.37 5.83
C SER A 163 -5.74 4.82 6.90
N VAL A 164 -6.44 5.73 7.58
CA VAL A 164 -7.54 5.41 8.52
C VAL A 164 -8.63 6.45 8.34
N GLN A 165 -9.88 6.02 8.17
CA GLN A 165 -11.06 6.90 8.00
C GLN A 165 -10.87 7.97 6.89
N GLY A 166 -10.29 7.57 5.76
CA GLY A 166 -10.05 8.47 4.62
C GLY A 166 -8.87 9.44 4.78
N LYS A 167 -8.25 9.53 5.97
CA LYS A 167 -7.03 10.31 6.17
C LYS A 167 -5.79 9.44 5.99
N ARG A 168 -4.88 9.90 5.13
CA ARG A 168 -3.57 9.28 4.86
C ARG A 168 -2.54 9.80 5.86
N TYR A 169 -1.80 8.89 6.49
CA TYR A 169 -0.65 9.25 7.34
C TYR A 169 0.67 8.79 6.74
N PHE A 170 0.66 7.64 6.05
CA PHE A 170 1.78 7.11 5.28
C PHE A 170 1.25 6.24 4.14
N THR A 171 2.14 5.81 3.24
CA THR A 171 1.79 4.93 2.11
C THR A 171 2.53 3.61 2.23
N CYS A 172 1.80 2.50 2.11
CA CYS A 172 2.33 1.14 1.98
C CYS A 172 1.30 0.24 1.28
N LYS A 173 1.69 -0.99 0.91
CA LYS A 173 0.77 -1.96 0.32
C LYS A 173 -0.27 -2.42 1.35
N ALA A 174 -1.53 -2.62 0.97
CA ALA A 174 -2.48 -3.30 1.85
C ALA A 174 -2.18 -4.81 1.90
N PRO A 175 -2.28 -5.51 3.06
CA PRO A 175 -2.57 -5.03 4.41
C PRO A 175 -1.27 -4.92 5.25
N TYR A 176 -0.28 -4.15 4.83
CA TYR A 176 1.02 -4.03 5.52
C TYR A 176 1.04 -2.91 6.57
N GLY A 177 0.14 -1.93 6.46
CA GLY A 177 0.07 -0.79 7.39
C GLY A 177 -0.54 -1.17 8.73
N LEU A 178 0.06 -0.68 9.81
CA LEU A 178 -0.44 -0.84 11.17
C LEU A 178 -0.21 0.44 11.97
N PHE A 179 -1.24 0.86 12.73
CA PHE A 179 -1.09 1.90 13.75
C PHE A 179 -1.00 1.26 15.13
N ALA A 180 0.01 1.65 15.90
CA ALA A 180 0.17 1.29 17.30
C ALA A 180 0.40 2.55 18.14
N ALA A 181 0.01 2.51 19.43
CA ALA A 181 0.40 3.57 20.35
C ALA A 181 1.93 3.67 20.37
N ALA A 182 2.48 4.89 20.32
CA ALA A 182 3.93 5.10 20.21
C ALA A 182 4.71 4.41 21.35
N SER A 183 4.13 4.37 22.55
CA SER A 183 4.68 3.64 23.71
C SER A 183 4.77 2.12 23.57
N LYS A 184 4.15 1.55 22.52
CA LYS A 184 4.20 0.10 22.21
C LYS A 184 5.14 -0.23 21.05
N VAL A 185 5.91 0.76 20.60
CA VAL A 185 6.88 0.62 19.51
C VAL A 185 8.27 0.64 20.10
N ILE A 186 9.07 -0.36 19.75
CA ILE A 186 10.44 -0.52 20.24
C ILE A 186 11.35 -0.48 19.01
N ARG A 187 12.43 0.31 19.06
CA ARG A 187 13.46 0.27 18.01
C ARG A 187 14.03 -1.14 17.91
N ALA A 188 14.03 -1.71 16.72
CA ALA A 188 14.66 -3.00 16.47
C ALA A 188 16.18 -2.84 16.55
N PRO A 189 16.93 -3.85 17.03
CA PRO A 189 18.39 -3.80 17.02
C PRO A 189 18.93 -3.59 15.61
N ASP A 190 19.87 -2.67 15.43
CA ASP A 190 20.51 -2.44 14.14
C ASP A 190 21.31 -3.70 13.76
N GLN A 191 21.15 -4.20 12.52
CA GLN A 191 21.96 -5.32 12.01
C GLN A 191 23.41 -4.91 11.65
N THR A 192 23.89 -3.74 12.08
CA THR A 192 25.25 -3.29 11.82
C THR A 192 26.25 -4.01 12.74
N SER A 193 26.82 -5.08 12.20
CA SER A 193 28.07 -5.74 12.62
C SER A 193 28.09 -6.45 13.97
N ALA A 194 27.18 -7.40 14.18
CA ALA A 194 27.61 -8.59 14.90
C ALA A 194 28.66 -9.30 14.02
N LYS A 195 29.96 -9.07 14.30
CA LYS A 195 31.01 -9.98 13.83
C LYS A 195 30.61 -11.37 14.34
N PHE A 196 30.10 -12.21 13.44
CA PHE A 196 29.90 -13.61 13.72
C PHE A 196 31.26 -14.23 14.03
N LYS A 197 31.60 -14.28 15.32
CA LYS A 197 32.62 -15.19 15.79
C LYS A 197 31.92 -16.54 15.89
N VAL A 198 32.07 -17.36 14.85
CA VAL A 198 31.71 -18.78 14.93
C VAL A 198 32.59 -19.37 16.03
N CYS A 199 32.04 -19.48 17.23
CA CYS A 199 32.54 -20.39 18.24
C CYS A 199 31.69 -21.65 18.11
N GLY A 200 32.35 -22.78 17.91
CA GLY A 200 31.70 -24.05 17.65
C GLY A 200 30.76 -24.47 18.79
N SER A 201 29.69 -25.13 18.36
CA SER A 201 28.83 -26.03 19.13
C SER A 201 28.00 -25.41 20.26
N ASN A 202 26.68 -25.35 19.99
CA ASN A 202 25.55 -25.22 20.92
C ASN A 202 25.42 -23.90 21.71
N CYS A 203 24.47 -23.06 21.29
CA CYS A 203 23.58 -22.23 22.14
C CYS A 203 22.52 -21.61 21.20
N ILE A 204 21.23 -22.00 21.28
CA ILE A 204 20.16 -21.39 22.10
C ILE A 204 20.18 -19.86 22.05
N PHE A 205 19.16 -19.30 21.39
CA PHE A 205 18.85 -17.88 21.36
C PHE A 205 18.76 -17.30 22.78
N CYS A 206 19.49 -16.22 23.03
CA CYS A 206 19.17 -15.23 24.05
C CYS A 206 19.31 -13.84 23.41
N PHE A 207 18.34 -12.99 23.77
CA PHE A 207 17.83 -11.77 23.14
C PHE A 207 18.83 -10.79 22.52
#